data_AF-A0A936YAT7-F1
#
_entry.id   AF-A0A936YAT7-F1
#
_cell.length_a   1.000
_cell.length_b   1.000
_cell.length_c   1.000
_cell.angle_alpha   90.00
_cell.angle_beta   90.00
_cell.angle_gamma   90.00
#
_symmetry.space_group_name_H-M   'P 1'
#
loop_
_entity.id
_entity.type
_entity.pdbx_description
1 polymer ?
#
loop_
_entity_poly.entity_id
_entity_poly.type
_entity_poly.pdbx_seq_one_letter_code
_entity_poly.pdbx_strand_id
1 'polypeptide(L)'
;MPNSVRYYDSTMSGAPQTTTSTGTFIPVLIACLQDGFGSVTVNSLVVASNVATATVSAGHQFAMVGSTGPVIRISGASPSGLNGDWRITVVDSTHFTFTTTGISDQTATGTISAKRAPAG
;
A
#
# COMPACT_ATOMS: atom_id res chain seq x y z
N MET A 1 -2.85 12.66 12.54
CA MET A 1 -2.16 11.41 12.16
C MET A 1 -1.99 11.43 10.63
N PRO A 2 -0.81 11.11 10.08
CA PRO A 2 -0.55 11.29 8.64
C PRO A 2 -1.26 10.28 7.73
N ASN A 3 -2.18 9.45 8.24
CA ASN A 3 -2.94 8.45 7.49
C ASN A 3 -4.46 8.52 7.72
N SER A 4 -4.98 9.60 8.33
CA SER A 4 -6.41 9.74 8.66
C SER A 4 -7.34 9.81 7.44
N VAL A 5 -6.82 10.22 6.29
CA VAL A 5 -7.58 10.33 5.03
C VAL A 5 -7.02 9.34 4.03
N ARG A 6 -7.92 8.56 3.42
CA ARG A 6 -7.64 7.67 2.30
C ARG A 6 -8.51 8.10 1.12
N TYR A 7 -7.90 8.24 -0.03
CA TYR A 7 -8.56 8.66 -1.27
C TYR A 7 -8.68 7.45 -2.20
N TYR A 8 -9.87 7.32 -2.81
CA TYR A 8 -10.18 6.26 -3.75
C TYR A 8 -10.85 6.87 -4.98
N ASP A 9 -10.40 6.47 -6.15
CA ASP A 9 -11.05 6.77 -7.42
C ASP A 9 -11.10 5.50 -8.28
N SER A 10 -12.07 5.45 -9.20
CA SER A 10 -12.32 4.26 -10.03
C SER A 10 -11.24 3.99 -11.09
N THR A 11 -10.35 4.96 -11.34
CA THR A 11 -9.26 4.82 -12.32
C THR A 11 -7.99 4.27 -11.70
N MET A 12 -7.94 4.10 -10.37
CA MET A 12 -6.81 3.47 -9.69
C MET A 12 -6.61 2.03 -10.14
N SER A 13 -5.35 1.63 -10.29
CA SER A 13 -5.00 0.24 -10.59
C SER A 13 -5.58 -0.73 -9.55
N GLY A 14 -6.25 -1.77 -10.02
CA GLY A 14 -6.90 -2.77 -9.18
C GLY A 14 -8.14 -2.27 -8.42
N ALA A 15 -8.69 -1.10 -8.76
CA ALA A 15 -9.93 -0.61 -8.16
C ALA A 15 -11.09 -1.57 -8.42
N PRO A 16 -11.87 -1.92 -7.39
CA PRO A 16 -13.04 -2.77 -7.54
C PRO A 16 -14.08 -2.09 -8.45
N GLN A 17 -14.80 -2.89 -9.26
CA GLN A 17 -15.73 -2.40 -10.26
C GLN A 17 -17.16 -2.86 -9.94
N THR A 18 -18.14 -2.01 -10.26
CA THR A 18 -19.54 -2.44 -10.35
C THR A 18 -19.81 -3.02 -11.73
N THR A 19 -20.64 -4.06 -11.82
CA THR A 19 -21.15 -4.57 -13.10
C THR A 19 -22.66 -4.35 -13.19
N THR A 20 -23.28 -4.70 -14.32
CA THR A 20 -24.74 -4.59 -14.52
C THR A 20 -25.57 -5.56 -13.68
N SER A 21 -24.92 -6.44 -12.89
CA SER A 21 -25.58 -7.36 -11.97
C SER A 21 -25.95 -6.69 -10.65
N THR A 22 -27.09 -7.08 -10.08
CA THR A 22 -27.51 -6.64 -8.74
C THR A 22 -26.49 -7.07 -7.68
N GLY A 23 -26.22 -6.19 -6.71
CA GLY A 23 -25.34 -6.49 -5.57
C GLY A 23 -23.85 -6.24 -5.79
N THR A 24 -23.44 -5.75 -6.96
CA THR A 24 -22.02 -5.51 -7.31
C THR A 24 -21.38 -4.34 -6.55
N PHE A 25 -22.18 -3.52 -5.89
CA PHE A 25 -21.68 -2.46 -5.01
C PHE A 25 -21.14 -3.00 -3.67
N ILE A 26 -21.63 -4.15 -3.20
CA ILE A 26 -21.17 -4.74 -1.94
C ILE A 26 -19.67 -5.10 -2.01
N PRO A 27 -19.17 -5.81 -3.03
CA PRO A 27 -17.73 -6.06 -3.19
C PRO A 27 -16.88 -4.78 -3.28
N VAL A 28 -17.40 -3.72 -3.89
CA VAL A 28 -16.72 -2.41 -3.95
C VAL A 28 -16.55 -1.84 -2.54
N LEU A 29 -17.62 -1.86 -1.74
CA LEU A 29 -17.58 -1.41 -0.36
C LEU A 29 -16.63 -2.27 0.49
N ILE A 30 -16.66 -3.59 0.36
CA ILE A 30 -15.76 -4.49 1.09
C ILE A 30 -14.29 -4.19 0.74
N ALA A 31 -13.97 -4.06 -0.54
CA ALA A 31 -12.60 -3.77 -0.98
C ALA A 31 -12.11 -2.38 -0.53
N CYS A 32 -12.96 -1.34 -0.57
CA CYS A 32 -12.57 0.01 -0.15
C CYS A 32 -12.55 0.19 1.39
N LEU A 33 -13.44 -0.48 2.12
CA LEU A 33 -13.65 -0.24 3.55
C LEU A 33 -12.93 -1.25 4.44
N GLN A 34 -12.83 -2.52 4.04
CA GLN A 34 -12.36 -3.60 4.90
C GLN A 34 -11.05 -4.24 4.42
N ASP A 35 -10.99 -4.65 3.15
CA ASP A 35 -9.91 -5.52 2.69
C ASP A 35 -8.75 -4.76 2.03
N GLY A 36 -9.02 -3.62 1.40
CA GLY A 36 -8.07 -2.96 0.50
C GLY A 36 -8.02 -3.63 -0.89
N PHE A 37 -7.31 -3.01 -1.83
CA PHE A 37 -7.27 -3.47 -3.24
C PHE A 37 -5.95 -3.14 -3.94
N GLY A 38 -5.76 -3.68 -5.15
CA GLY A 38 -4.55 -3.47 -5.94
C GLY A 38 -3.30 -4.07 -5.30
N SER A 39 -3.39 -5.33 -4.86
CA SER A 39 -2.26 -6.00 -4.20
C SER A 39 -1.13 -6.30 -5.18
N VAL A 40 0.10 -5.98 -4.76
CA VAL A 40 1.34 -6.28 -5.46
C VAL A 40 2.31 -6.98 -4.52
N THR A 41 3.19 -7.80 -5.07
CA THR A 41 4.30 -8.42 -4.32
C THR A 41 5.47 -7.45 -4.27
N VAL A 42 5.99 -7.21 -3.08
CA VAL A 42 7.19 -6.37 -2.88
C VAL A 42 8.43 -7.25 -3.04
N ASN A 43 9.29 -6.90 -4.00
CA ASN A 43 10.51 -7.67 -4.30
C ASN A 43 11.59 -7.49 -3.24
N SER A 44 11.70 -6.28 -2.67
CA SER A 44 12.63 -5.95 -1.60
C SER A 44 12.07 -4.82 -0.74
N LEU A 45 12.33 -4.87 0.57
CA LEU A 45 11.97 -3.82 1.53
C LEU A 45 13.16 -3.59 2.46
N VAL A 46 13.86 -2.48 2.28
CA VAL A 46 15.09 -2.16 3.03
C VAL A 46 14.82 -1.00 3.98
N VAL A 47 15.16 -1.18 5.24
CA VAL A 47 15.11 -0.13 6.26
C VAL A 47 16.51 0.43 6.43
N ALA A 48 16.64 1.75 6.29
CA ALA A 48 17.86 2.49 6.57
C ALA A 48 17.52 3.82 7.23
N SER A 49 18.15 4.12 8.36
CA SER A 49 17.93 5.39 9.10
C SER A 49 16.45 5.69 9.33
N ASN A 50 15.69 4.68 9.78
CA ASN A 50 14.24 4.75 10.02
C ASN A 50 13.37 4.98 8.76
N VAL A 51 13.91 4.89 7.54
CA VAL A 51 13.12 4.95 6.30
C VAL A 51 13.11 3.58 5.64
N ALA A 52 11.91 3.04 5.43
CA ALA A 52 11.72 1.82 4.67
C ALA A 52 11.53 2.16 3.19
N THR A 53 12.36 1.58 2.34
CA THR A 53 12.30 1.70 0.88
C THR A 53 11.85 0.38 0.29
N ALA A 54 10.73 0.39 -0.41
CA ALA A 54 10.19 -0.77 -1.10
C ALA A 54 10.52 -0.72 -2.59
N THR A 55 10.91 -1.87 -3.15
CA THR A 55 11.09 -2.07 -4.58
C THR A 55 10.04 -3.06 -5.10
N VAL A 56 9.34 -2.66 -6.15
CA VAL A 56 8.40 -3.49 -6.91
C VAL A 56 8.80 -3.43 -8.39
N SER A 57 9.57 -4.41 -8.84
CA SER A 57 10.23 -4.39 -10.16
C SER A 57 9.25 -4.33 -11.33
N ALA A 58 8.04 -4.88 -11.15
CA ALA A 58 6.97 -4.84 -12.16
C ALA A 58 6.18 -3.51 -12.17
N GLY A 59 6.51 -2.59 -11.26
CA GLY A 59 5.76 -1.37 -10.99
C GLY A 59 4.71 -1.56 -9.89
N HIS A 60 4.65 -0.61 -8.95
CA HIS A 60 3.73 -0.72 -7.80
C HIS A 60 2.34 -0.13 -8.07
N GLN A 61 2.17 0.69 -9.13
CA GLN A 61 0.90 1.26 -9.57
C GLN A 61 0.14 2.09 -8.49
N PHE A 62 0.86 2.58 -7.49
CA PHE A 62 0.32 3.41 -6.41
C PHE A 62 0.38 4.88 -6.80
N ALA A 63 -0.58 5.33 -7.61
CA ALA A 63 -0.70 6.72 -8.02
C ALA A 63 -0.86 7.67 -6.80
N MET A 64 -0.15 8.79 -6.86
CA MET A 64 -0.25 9.95 -5.97
C MET A 64 -1.52 10.76 -6.26
N VAL A 65 -2.01 11.48 -5.26
CA VAL A 65 -3.11 12.43 -5.39
C VAL A 65 -2.54 13.83 -5.22
N GLY A 66 -2.31 14.53 -6.34
CA GLY A 66 -1.48 15.73 -6.35
C GLY A 66 -0.10 15.42 -5.77
N SER A 67 0.30 16.14 -4.72
CA SER A 67 1.57 15.92 -4.01
C SER A 67 1.43 14.95 -2.81
N THR A 68 0.26 14.35 -2.60
CA THR A 68 0.00 13.47 -1.44
C THR A 68 0.06 12.01 -1.84
N GLY A 69 0.88 11.23 -1.14
CA GLY A 69 0.96 9.80 -1.41
C GLY A 69 -0.20 9.01 -0.83
N PRO A 70 -0.51 7.85 -1.42
CA PRO A 70 -1.58 7.01 -0.93
C PRO A 70 -1.21 6.36 0.41
N VAL A 71 -2.23 5.88 1.12
CA VAL A 71 -2.04 4.99 2.26
C VAL A 71 -2.11 3.56 1.74
N ILE A 72 -1.06 2.78 2.00
CA ILE A 72 -0.95 1.38 1.60
C ILE A 72 -0.76 0.49 2.83
N ARG A 73 -1.26 -0.74 2.76
CA ARG A 73 -1.06 -1.77 3.77
C ARG A 73 0.11 -2.67 3.36
N ILE A 74 1.12 -2.77 4.20
CA ILE A 74 2.18 -3.78 4.11
C ILE A 74 1.77 -5.01 4.94
N SER A 75 2.01 -6.20 4.40
CA SER A 75 1.74 -7.47 5.09
C SER A 75 2.75 -8.55 4.70
N GLY A 76 3.05 -9.45 5.63
CA GLY A 76 3.98 -10.57 5.41
C GLY A 76 5.46 -10.24 5.58
N ALA A 77 5.79 -9.06 6.09
CA ALA A 77 7.16 -8.63 6.38
C ALA A 77 7.63 -9.07 7.77
N SER A 78 8.90 -9.44 7.85
CA SER A 78 9.67 -9.64 9.07
C SER A 78 10.87 -8.68 9.04
N PRO A 79 11.03 -7.77 10.03
CA PRO A 79 10.34 -7.70 11.32
C PRO A 79 8.87 -7.25 11.21
N SER A 80 8.05 -7.74 12.15
CA SER A 80 6.60 -7.55 12.12
C SER A 80 6.14 -6.10 12.22
N GLY A 81 6.99 -5.22 12.77
CA GLY A 81 6.74 -3.78 12.87
C GLY A 81 6.65 -3.05 11.53
N LEU A 82 7.05 -3.68 10.41
CA LEU A 82 6.85 -3.15 9.06
C LEU A 82 5.43 -3.40 8.53
N ASN A 83 4.69 -4.33 9.12
CA ASN A 83 3.31 -4.60 8.70
C ASN A 83 2.36 -3.54 9.28
N GLY A 84 1.40 -3.11 8.47
CA GLY A 84 0.45 -2.07 8.84
C GLY A 84 0.18 -1.08 7.73
N ASP A 85 -0.50 0.01 8.08
CA ASP A 85 -0.91 1.05 7.13
C ASP A 85 0.06 2.23 7.14
N TRP A 86 0.68 2.48 6.00
CA TRP A 86 1.69 3.50 5.82
C TRP A 86 1.26 4.52 4.77
N ARG A 87 1.38 5.79 5.10
CA ARG A 87 1.37 6.87 4.11
C ARG A 87 2.72 6.84 3.40
N ILE A 88 2.73 6.51 2.12
CA ILE A 88 3.98 6.40 1.35
C ILE A 88 4.34 7.70 0.64
N THR A 89 5.61 7.85 0.31
CA THR A 89 6.11 8.78 -0.70
C THR A 89 6.55 7.97 -1.91
N VAL A 90 5.94 8.20 -3.06
CA VAL A 90 6.34 7.55 -4.32
C VAL A 90 7.61 8.23 -4.83
N VAL A 91 8.65 7.44 -5.07
CA VAL A 91 9.94 7.92 -5.59
C VAL A 91 9.94 7.85 -7.11
N ASP A 92 9.52 6.71 -7.65
CA ASP A 92 9.33 6.46 -9.09
C ASP A 92 8.28 5.36 -9.29
N SER A 93 8.15 4.78 -10.48
CA SER A 93 7.12 3.75 -10.76
C SER A 93 7.36 2.41 -10.05
N THR A 94 8.59 2.14 -9.62
CA THR A 94 9.05 0.89 -9.02
C THR A 94 9.49 1.05 -7.56
N HIS A 95 9.66 2.28 -7.07
CA HIS A 95 10.09 2.57 -5.72
C HIS A 95 9.14 3.48 -4.95
N PHE A 96 8.89 3.13 -3.70
CA PHE A 96 8.24 4.01 -2.73
C PHE A 96 8.88 3.89 -1.36
N THR A 97 8.70 4.92 -0.54
CA THR A 97 9.25 4.98 0.82
C THR A 97 8.19 5.27 1.86
N PHE A 98 8.43 4.84 3.10
CA PHE A 98 7.67 5.29 4.26
C PHE A 98 8.58 5.39 5.49
N THR A 99 8.25 6.33 6.37
CA THR A 99 8.94 6.49 7.64
C THR A 99 8.48 5.43 8.63
N THR A 100 9.44 4.76 9.25
CA THR A 100 9.27 3.79 10.33
C THR A 100 9.92 4.34 11.60
N THR A 101 9.70 3.72 12.75
CA THR A 101 10.41 4.08 13.99
C THR A 101 10.64 2.84 14.82
N GLY A 102 11.82 2.72 15.44
CA GLY A 102 12.12 1.60 16.34
C GLY A 102 12.42 0.28 15.61
N ILE A 103 12.75 0.35 14.32
CA ILE A 103 13.20 -0.79 13.51
C ILE A 103 14.65 -0.53 13.10
N SER A 104 15.55 -1.44 13.43
CA SER A 104 16.96 -1.34 13.06
C SER A 104 17.16 -1.46 11.55
N ASP A 105 18.26 -0.90 11.05
CA ASP A 105 18.63 -1.02 9.64
C ASP A 105 18.81 -2.48 9.24
N GLN A 106 18.07 -2.91 8.22
CA GLN A 106 18.01 -4.30 7.76
C GLN A 106 17.26 -4.43 6.44
N THR A 107 17.38 -5.59 5.79
CA THR A 107 16.50 -5.99 4.69
C THR A 107 15.41 -6.92 5.21
N ALA A 108 14.16 -6.52 5.04
CA ALA A 108 13.02 -7.28 5.52
C ALA A 108 12.93 -8.62 4.77
N THR A 109 12.50 -9.65 5.50
CA THR A 109 12.30 -10.99 4.97
C THR A 109 10.82 -11.35 4.95
N GLY A 110 10.48 -12.46 4.29
CA GLY A 110 9.10 -12.96 4.18
C GLY A 110 8.48 -12.69 2.81
N THR A 111 7.23 -13.13 2.65
CA THR A 111 6.44 -12.89 1.43
C THR A 111 5.69 -11.59 1.59
N ILE A 112 6.34 -10.49 1.20
CA ILE A 112 5.84 -9.14 1.45
C ILE A 112 4.86 -8.74 0.36
N SER A 113 3.69 -8.27 0.77
CA SER A 113 2.67 -7.69 -0.11
C SER A 113 2.38 -6.25 0.28
N ALA A 114 2.06 -5.44 -0.72
CA ALA A 114 1.58 -4.08 -0.57
C ALA A 114 0.26 -3.94 -1.32
N LYS A 115 -0.74 -3.30 -0.71
CA LYS A 115 -2.01 -2.96 -1.37
C LYS A 115 -2.52 -1.61 -0.88
N ARG A 116 -3.41 -0.95 -1.63
CA ARG A 116 -4.08 0.25 -1.09
C ARG A 116 -4.81 -0.14 0.19
N ALA A 117 -4.58 0.62 1.25
CA ALA A 117 -5.14 0.32 2.55
C ALA A 117 -6.66 0.54 2.55
N PRO A 118 -7.44 -0.28 3.26
CA PRO A 118 -8.86 -0.03 3.50
C PRO A 118 -9.08 1.20 4.39
N ALA A 119 -10.28 1.81 4.31
CA ALA A 119 -10.63 3.02 5.07
C ALA A 119 -10.65 2.82 6.60
N GLY A 120 -10.91 1.60 7.06
CA GLY A 120 -10.98 1.26 8.48
C GLY A 120 -12.08 0.25 8.73
#